data_AF-A0A1G8WK63-F1
#
_entry.id   AF-A0A1G8WK63-F1
#
_cell.length_a   1.000
_cell.length_b   1.000
_cell.length_c   1.000
_cell.angle_alpha   90.00
_cell.angle_beta   90.00
_cell.angle_gamma   90.00
#
_symmetry.space_group_name_H-M   'P 1'
#
loop_
_entity.id
_entity.type
_entity.pdbx_description
1 polymer ?
#
loop_
_entity_poly.entity_id
_entity_poly.type
_entity_poly.pdbx_seq_one_letter_code
_entity_poly.pdbx_strand_id
1 'polypeptide(L)'
;MARWDPGAEQRLKRAAVELYLERGYDNVTVSDIAERAGLTRRSYFRYFPDKREVLFAGSERMPPALAKAVLAADPALTPLAAALDALARVGTQLVEQVADIAERQAVIDASPELQERERTKAAAITAAIRDGLKQRQVTADTAELVAQLATVAFQNAFRHWIATAGQADFRRCLHMVTDDLRAALAGT
;
A
#
# COMPACT_ATOMS: atom_id res chain seq x y z
N MET A 1 -13.30 32.39 0.85
CA MET A 1 -13.09 31.15 1.63
C MET A 1 -13.26 29.97 0.68
N ALA A 2 -12.19 29.26 0.33
CA ALA A 2 -12.26 28.17 -0.65
C ALA A 2 -13.09 27.02 -0.08
N ARG A 3 -14.29 26.83 -0.63
CA ARG A 3 -15.15 25.69 -0.35
C ARG A 3 -14.38 24.43 -0.72
N TRP A 4 -13.95 23.66 0.27
CA TRP A 4 -13.31 22.36 0.10
C TRP A 4 -14.22 21.52 -0.80
N ASP A 5 -13.73 21.12 -1.97
CA ASP A 5 -14.44 20.18 -2.83
C ASP A 5 -14.02 18.76 -2.41
N PRO A 6 -14.89 18.00 -1.70
CA PRO A 6 -14.54 16.70 -1.17
C PRO A 6 -14.19 15.68 -2.25
N GLY A 7 -14.54 15.92 -3.52
CA GLY A 7 -14.19 15.06 -4.64
C GLY A 7 -12.88 15.43 -5.36
N ALA A 8 -12.25 16.56 -5.03
CA ALA A 8 -11.10 17.07 -5.79
C ALA A 8 -9.89 16.12 -5.75
N GLU A 9 -9.54 15.59 -4.57
CA GLU A 9 -8.45 14.63 -4.43
C GLU A 9 -8.69 13.37 -5.27
N GLN A 10 -9.91 12.82 -5.23
CA GLN A 10 -10.25 11.63 -5.99
C GLN A 10 -10.25 11.88 -7.50
N ARG A 11 -10.70 13.05 -7.96
CA ARG A 11 -10.60 13.43 -9.39
C ARG A 11 -9.15 13.55 -9.85
N LEU A 12 -8.27 14.13 -9.02
CA LEU A 12 -6.84 14.21 -9.31
C LEU A 12 -6.21 12.82 -9.42
N LYS A 13 -6.52 11.92 -8.49
CA LYS A 13 -6.02 10.53 -8.52
C LYS A 13 -6.45 9.78 -9.78
N ARG A 14 -7.74 9.86 -10.12
CA ARG A 14 -8.27 9.22 -11.34
C ARG A 14 -7.62 9.80 -12.60
N ALA A 15 -7.60 11.14 -12.72
CA ALA A 15 -6.99 11.82 -13.86
C ALA A 15 -5.51 11.44 -14.04
N ALA A 16 -4.76 11.30 -12.94
CA ALA A 16 -3.37 10.90 -12.99
C ALA A 16 -3.21 9.48 -13.55
N VAL A 17 -3.95 8.50 -13.01
CA VAL A 17 -3.89 7.11 -13.46
C VAL A 17 -4.28 7.00 -14.94
N GLU A 18 -5.38 7.63 -15.35
CA GLU A 18 -5.82 7.66 -16.76
C GLU A 18 -4.73 8.23 -17.69
N LEU A 19 -4.19 9.41 -17.36
CA LEU A 19 -3.15 10.05 -18.17
C LEU A 19 -1.87 9.22 -18.24
N TYR A 20 -1.45 8.60 -17.13
CA TYR A 20 -0.27 7.75 -17.11
C TYR A 20 -0.45 6.49 -17.94
N LEU A 21 -1.64 5.90 -17.96
CA LEU A 21 -1.95 4.77 -18.85
C LEU A 21 -2.02 5.21 -20.32
N GLU A 22 -2.59 6.39 -20.61
CA GLU A 22 -2.71 6.92 -21.97
C GLU A 22 -1.36 7.29 -22.59
N ARG A 23 -0.47 7.92 -21.81
CA ARG A 23 0.70 8.64 -22.34
C ARG A 23 2.03 8.18 -21.75
N GLY A 24 2.01 7.34 -20.71
CA GLY A 24 3.18 6.98 -19.92
C GLY A 24 3.50 8.04 -18.85
N TYR A 25 4.02 7.59 -17.71
CA TYR A 25 4.33 8.43 -16.54
C TYR A 25 5.26 9.61 -16.87
N ASP A 26 6.29 9.39 -17.70
CA ASP A 26 7.30 10.40 -18.01
C ASP A 26 6.75 11.57 -18.84
N ASN A 27 5.73 11.32 -19.67
CA ASN A 27 5.17 12.30 -20.61
C ASN A 27 4.03 13.15 -20.01
N VAL A 28 3.68 12.92 -18.75
CA VAL A 28 2.57 13.61 -18.08
C VAL A 28 3.10 14.59 -17.05
N THR A 29 2.53 15.80 -17.04
CA THR A 29 2.85 16.86 -16.08
C THR A 29 1.74 17.05 -15.05
N VAL A 30 2.08 17.71 -13.93
CA VAL A 30 1.10 18.14 -12.92
C VAL A 30 -0.01 19.03 -13.51
N SER A 31 0.32 19.84 -14.53
CA SER A 31 -0.67 20.71 -15.19
C SER A 31 -1.69 19.87 -15.95
N ASP A 32 -1.26 18.86 -16.71
CA ASP A 32 -2.15 17.97 -17.46
C ASP A 32 -3.16 17.28 -16.53
N ILE A 33 -2.68 16.79 -15.39
CA ILE A 33 -3.50 16.10 -14.39
C ILE A 33 -4.53 17.06 -13.77
N ALA A 34 -4.08 18.26 -13.40
CA ALA A 34 -4.96 19.27 -12.84
C ALA A 34 -6.05 19.67 -13.84
N GLU A 35 -5.69 19.94 -15.09
CA GLU A 35 -6.62 20.31 -16.16
C GLU A 35 -7.65 19.20 -16.41
N ARG A 36 -7.20 17.94 -16.53
CA ARG A 36 -8.09 16.77 -16.67
C ARG A 36 -9.07 16.63 -15.51
N ALA A 37 -8.65 16.97 -14.29
CA ALA A 37 -9.50 16.95 -13.09
C ALA A 37 -10.40 18.18 -12.92
N GLY A 38 -10.35 19.14 -13.86
CA GLY A 38 -11.08 20.42 -13.78
C GLY A 38 -10.55 21.37 -12.70
N LEU A 39 -9.24 21.31 -12.42
CA LEU A 39 -8.55 22.06 -11.37
C LEU A 39 -7.36 22.84 -11.95
N THR A 40 -6.84 23.78 -11.17
CA THR A 40 -5.62 24.50 -11.54
C THR A 40 -4.38 23.79 -11.02
N ARG A 41 -3.22 24.03 -11.64
CA ARG A 41 -1.91 23.59 -11.13
C ARG A 41 -1.68 24.04 -9.67
N ARG A 42 -2.11 25.25 -9.30
CA ARG A 42 -2.04 25.75 -7.92
C ARG A 42 -2.92 24.94 -6.96
N SER A 43 -4.09 24.49 -7.41
CA SER A 43 -4.97 23.62 -6.63
C SER A 43 -4.35 22.25 -6.42
N TYR A 44 -3.71 21.66 -7.44
CA TYR A 44 -3.01 20.38 -7.32
C TYR A 44 -2.01 20.36 -6.17
N PHE A 45 -1.14 21.38 -6.09
CA PHE A 45 -0.10 21.47 -5.06
C PHE A 45 -0.63 21.64 -3.63
N ARG A 46 -1.94 21.85 -3.45
CA ARG A 46 -2.56 21.78 -2.11
C ARG A 46 -2.77 20.34 -1.64
N TYR A 47 -2.82 19.38 -2.56
CA TYR A 47 -3.04 17.97 -2.28
C TYR A 47 -1.74 17.17 -2.37
N PHE A 48 -0.96 17.39 -3.42
CA PHE A 48 0.23 16.58 -3.70
C PHE A 48 1.44 17.44 -4.02
N PRO A 49 2.63 17.12 -3.47
CA PRO A 49 3.84 17.90 -3.71
C PRO A 49 4.37 17.76 -5.14
N ASP A 50 4.11 16.62 -5.79
CA ASP A 50 4.58 16.31 -7.14
C ASP A 50 3.64 15.30 -7.84
N LYS A 51 3.99 14.94 -9.09
CA LYS A 51 3.22 13.99 -9.90
C LYS A 51 3.32 12.54 -9.41
N ARG A 52 4.38 12.18 -8.67
CA ARG A 52 4.56 10.81 -8.16
C ARG A 52 3.64 10.55 -6.98
N GLU A 53 3.56 11.48 -6.04
CA GLU A 53 2.88 11.28 -4.76
C GLU A 53 1.35 11.12 -4.90
N VAL A 54 0.73 11.55 -6.00
CA VAL A 54 -0.69 11.28 -6.27
C VAL A 54 -1.01 9.79 -6.32
N LEU A 55 -0.07 8.95 -6.78
CA LEU A 55 -0.21 7.50 -6.81
C LEU A 55 -0.03 6.87 -5.42
N PHE A 56 0.49 7.61 -4.44
CA PHE A 56 0.73 7.12 -3.09
C PHE A 56 -0.14 7.80 -2.03
N ALA A 57 -1.12 8.60 -2.47
CA ALA A 57 -2.09 9.28 -1.62
C ALA A 57 -2.73 8.33 -0.59
N GLY A 58 -2.64 8.66 0.69
CA GLY A 58 -3.19 7.86 1.78
C GLY A 58 -2.27 6.77 2.31
N SER A 59 -1.15 6.50 1.65
CA SER A 59 -0.20 5.48 2.10
C SER A 59 0.50 5.83 3.41
N GLU A 60 0.63 7.13 3.72
CA GLU A 60 1.22 7.65 4.95
C GLU A 60 0.42 7.25 6.21
N ARG A 61 -0.87 6.93 6.05
CA ARG A 61 -1.74 6.48 7.14
C ARG A 61 -1.50 5.00 7.51
N MET A 62 -0.89 4.23 6.62
CA MET A 62 -0.78 2.78 6.78
C MET A 62 0.27 2.35 7.82
N PRO A 63 1.51 2.89 7.86
CA PRO A 63 2.48 2.54 8.89
C PRO A 63 1.96 2.74 10.34
N PRO A 64 1.42 3.90 10.75
CA PRO A 64 0.92 4.07 12.11
C PRO A 64 -0.29 3.16 12.41
N ALA A 65 -1.16 2.92 11.43
CA ALA A 65 -2.27 1.98 11.58
C ALA A 65 -1.79 0.55 11.82
N LEU A 66 -0.76 0.10 11.07
CA LEU A 66 -0.17 -1.22 11.23
C LEU A 66 0.54 -1.37 12.58
N ALA A 67 1.35 -0.40 13.00
CA ALA A 67 1.99 -0.45 14.32
C ALA A 67 0.95 -0.60 15.45
N LYS A 68 -0.14 0.18 15.38
CA LYS A 68 -1.25 0.10 16.34
C LYS A 68 -1.97 -1.24 16.29
N ALA A 69 -2.26 -1.75 15.09
CA ALA A 69 -2.95 -3.03 14.90
C ALA A 69 -2.10 -4.21 15.40
N VAL A 70 -0.78 -4.20 15.15
CA VAL A 70 0.15 -5.19 15.69
C VAL A 70 0.14 -5.15 17.21
N LEU A 71 0.27 -3.97 17.81
CA LEU A 71 0.26 -3.81 19.26
C LEU A 71 -1.04 -4.30 19.91
N ALA A 72 -2.17 -4.04 19.28
CA ALA A 72 -3.51 -4.41 19.76
C ALA A 72 -3.91 -5.87 19.47
N ALA A 73 -3.07 -6.63 18.76
CA ALA A 73 -3.34 -8.03 18.46
C ALA A 73 -3.37 -8.87 19.74
N ASP A 74 -4.15 -9.96 19.71
CA ASP A 74 -4.27 -10.90 20.83
C ASP A 74 -2.88 -11.32 21.34
N PRO A 75 -2.57 -11.13 22.64
CA PRO A 75 -1.30 -11.53 23.25
C PRO A 75 -0.95 -13.01 23.04
N ALA A 76 -1.94 -13.89 22.87
CA ALA A 76 -1.72 -15.31 22.63
C ALA A 76 -1.18 -15.63 21.21
N LEU A 77 -1.30 -14.69 20.26
CA LEU A 77 -0.78 -14.88 18.90
C LEU A 77 0.73 -14.81 18.86
N THR A 78 1.33 -15.73 18.09
CA THR A 78 2.74 -15.67 17.72
C THR A 78 3.07 -14.32 17.05
N PRO A 79 4.33 -13.86 17.08
CA PRO A 79 4.73 -12.60 16.44
C PRO A 79 4.31 -12.51 14.98
N LEU A 80 4.51 -13.59 14.21
CA LEU A 80 4.14 -13.63 12.80
C LEU A 80 2.62 -13.61 12.59
N ALA A 81 1.86 -14.36 13.40
CA ALA A 81 0.40 -14.36 13.30
C ALA A 81 -0.20 -12.98 13.61
N ALA A 82 0.33 -12.28 14.61
CA ALA A 82 -0.08 -10.92 14.93
C ALA A 82 0.23 -9.91 13.80
N ALA A 83 1.42 -10.01 13.19
CA ALA A 83 1.79 -9.18 12.05
C ALA A 83 0.88 -9.43 10.83
N LEU A 84 0.59 -10.70 10.52
CA LEU A 84 -0.28 -11.09 9.41
C LEU A 84 -1.73 -10.69 9.64
N ASP A 85 -2.28 -10.82 10.86
CA ASP A 85 -3.64 -10.38 11.14
C ASP A 85 -3.77 -8.84 11.05
N ALA A 86 -2.77 -8.11 11.54
CA ALA A 86 -2.71 -6.66 11.38
C ALA A 86 -2.71 -6.25 9.89
N LEU A 87 -1.88 -6.91 9.08
CA LEU A 87 -1.82 -6.70 7.62
C LEU A 87 -3.12 -7.09 6.92
N ALA A 88 -3.77 -8.19 7.32
CA ALA A 88 -5.06 -8.59 6.77
C ALA A 88 -6.13 -7.52 7.05
N ARG A 89 -6.22 -7.02 8.29
CA ARG A 89 -7.21 -6.00 8.67
C ARG A 89 -6.99 -4.68 7.93
N VAL A 90 -5.77 -4.14 8.00
CA VAL A 90 -5.44 -2.85 7.38
C VAL A 90 -5.47 -2.95 5.85
N GLY A 91 -4.99 -4.06 5.29
CA GLY A 91 -5.03 -4.35 3.87
C GLY A 91 -6.45 -4.45 3.31
N THR A 92 -7.36 -5.15 4.01
CA THR A 92 -8.77 -5.26 3.59
C THR A 92 -9.43 -3.87 3.49
N GLN A 93 -9.23 -3.02 4.51
CA GLN A 93 -9.75 -1.65 4.49
C GLN A 93 -9.16 -0.81 3.35
N LEU A 94 -7.89 -1.03 3.00
CA LEU A 94 -7.24 -0.32 1.90
C LEU A 94 -7.82 -0.76 0.55
N VAL A 95 -7.97 -2.06 0.31
CA VAL A 95 -8.44 -2.57 -0.98
C VAL A 95 -9.91 -2.24 -1.25
N GLU A 96 -10.73 -2.11 -0.21
CA GLU A 96 -12.14 -1.67 -0.33
C GLU A 96 -12.27 -0.20 -0.75
N GLN A 97 -11.25 0.62 -0.48
CA GLN A 97 -11.29 2.08 -0.66
C GLN A 97 -10.63 2.57 -1.95
N VAL A 98 -9.84 1.73 -2.62
CA VAL A 98 -9.05 2.16 -3.79
C VAL A 98 -9.70 1.63 -5.06
N ALA A 99 -10.50 2.48 -5.69
CA ALA A 99 -10.85 2.32 -7.09
C ALA A 99 -9.58 2.34 -7.96
N ASP A 100 -9.62 1.61 -9.07
CA ASP A 100 -8.57 1.63 -10.11
C ASP A 100 -7.19 1.16 -9.61
N ILE A 101 -7.16 0.26 -8.62
CA ILE A 101 -5.93 -0.22 -7.98
C ILE A 101 -5.05 -1.06 -8.91
N ALA A 102 -5.65 -1.77 -9.86
CA ALA A 102 -4.94 -2.57 -10.86
C ALA A 102 -4.24 -1.65 -11.87
N GLU A 103 -4.95 -0.64 -12.36
CA GLU A 103 -4.46 0.42 -13.24
C GLU A 103 -3.32 1.19 -12.58
N ARG A 104 -3.51 1.60 -11.32
CA ARG A 104 -2.47 2.22 -10.51
C ARG A 104 -1.22 1.34 -10.41
N GLN A 105 -1.38 0.04 -10.16
CA GLN A 105 -0.23 -0.87 -10.05
C GLN A 105 0.48 -1.04 -11.39
N ALA A 106 -0.27 -1.15 -12.51
CA ALA A 106 0.32 -1.23 -13.84
C ALA A 106 1.20 -0.01 -14.17
N VAL A 107 0.78 1.19 -13.75
CA VAL A 107 1.59 2.41 -13.89
C VAL A 107 2.90 2.33 -13.09
N ILE A 108 2.83 1.83 -11.84
CA ILE A 108 4.01 1.68 -10.98
C ILE A 108 4.98 0.65 -11.57
N ASP A 109 4.47 -0.49 -12.02
CA ASP A 109 5.28 -1.57 -12.56
C ASP A 109 6.02 -1.13 -13.85
N ALA A 110 5.46 -0.19 -14.60
CA ALA A 110 6.04 0.36 -15.83
C ALA A 110 7.13 1.44 -15.60
N SER A 111 7.37 1.91 -14.37
CA SER A 111 8.33 3.00 -14.10
C SER A 111 9.31 2.66 -12.95
N PRO A 112 10.63 2.61 -13.22
CA PRO A 112 11.64 2.37 -12.18
C PRO A 112 11.57 3.35 -11.01
N GLU A 113 11.33 4.65 -11.28
CA GLU A 113 11.20 5.69 -10.25
C GLU A 113 10.04 5.39 -9.30
N LEU A 114 8.90 4.95 -9.85
CA LEU A 114 7.72 4.59 -9.05
C LEU A 114 7.97 3.32 -8.23
N GLN A 115 8.66 2.33 -8.78
CA GLN A 115 9.06 1.13 -8.05
C GLN A 115 9.98 1.46 -6.87
N GLU A 116 10.96 2.36 -7.03
CA GLU A 116 11.84 2.81 -5.95
C GLU A 116 11.04 3.48 -4.81
N ARG A 117 10.07 4.32 -5.18
CA ARG A 117 9.17 4.96 -4.22
C ARG A 117 8.29 3.94 -3.49
N GLU A 118 7.83 2.90 -4.18
CA GLU A 118 7.07 1.80 -3.58
C GLU A 118 7.93 0.97 -2.62
N ARG A 119 9.19 0.69 -2.95
CA ARG A 119 10.15 0.04 -2.04
C ARG A 119 10.37 0.87 -0.77
N THR A 120 10.49 2.19 -0.90
CA THR A 120 10.59 3.11 0.24
C THR A 120 9.36 3.02 1.14
N LYS A 121 8.16 2.95 0.54
CA LYS A 121 6.91 2.74 1.28
C LYS A 121 6.91 1.39 2.01
N ALA A 122 7.36 0.31 1.35
CA ALA A 122 7.43 -1.02 1.95
C ALA A 122 8.41 -1.07 3.15
N ALA A 123 9.52 -0.34 3.07
CA ALA A 123 10.45 -0.20 4.18
C ALA A 123 9.80 0.48 5.40
N ALA A 124 8.98 1.53 5.19
CA ALA A 124 8.23 2.18 6.26
C ALA A 124 7.19 1.26 6.91
N ILE A 125 6.52 0.41 6.11
CA ILE A 125 5.61 -0.63 6.61
C ILE A 125 6.36 -1.65 7.48
N THR A 126 7.50 -2.14 6.99
CA THR A 126 8.36 -3.10 7.70
C THR A 126 8.76 -2.51 9.06
N ALA A 127 9.23 -1.25 9.08
CA ALA A 127 9.61 -0.56 10.29
C ALA A 127 8.45 -0.47 11.30
N ALA A 128 7.25 -0.12 10.83
CA ALA A 128 6.07 -0.03 11.71
C ALA A 128 5.67 -1.37 12.33
N ILE A 129 5.70 -2.47 11.55
CA ILE A 129 5.41 -3.81 12.07
C ILE A 129 6.44 -4.19 13.13
N ARG A 130 7.73 -4.01 12.83
CA ARG A 130 8.82 -4.28 13.77
C ARG A 130 8.66 -3.50 15.07
N ASP A 131 8.37 -2.21 14.97
CA ASP A 131 8.28 -1.35 16.15
C ASP A 131 7.04 -1.71 17.01
N GLY A 132 5.95 -2.14 16.38
CA GLY A 132 4.80 -2.74 17.07
C GLY A 132 5.14 -4.06 17.78
N LEU A 133 5.93 -4.93 17.15
CA LEU A 133 6.38 -6.19 17.76
C LEU A 133 7.34 -5.97 18.93
N LYS A 134 8.24 -4.98 18.83
CA LYS A 134 9.12 -4.59 19.95
C LYS A 134 8.32 -4.11 21.16
N GLN A 135 7.24 -3.38 20.94
CA GLN A 135 6.33 -2.96 22.03
C GLN A 135 5.62 -4.17 22.68
N ARG A 136 5.40 -5.25 21.93
CA ARG A 136 4.95 -6.56 22.45
C ARG A 136 6.08 -7.40 23.08
N GLN A 137 7.23 -6.80 23.40
CA GLN A 137 8.39 -7.46 24.02
C GLN A 137 9.02 -8.58 23.17
N VAL A 138 8.80 -8.58 21.85
CA VAL A 138 9.52 -9.47 20.93
C VAL A 138 10.96 -8.98 20.78
N THR A 139 11.93 -9.90 20.77
CA THR A 139 13.35 -9.55 20.62
C THR A 139 13.61 -8.82 19.29
N ALA A 140 14.61 -7.94 19.26
CA ALA A 140 14.90 -7.11 18.09
C ALA A 140 15.15 -7.95 16.82
N ASP A 141 15.93 -9.03 16.93
CA ASP A 141 16.24 -9.92 15.80
C ASP A 141 15.00 -10.62 15.27
N THR A 142 14.16 -11.15 16.16
CA THR A 142 12.90 -11.81 15.77
C THR A 142 11.92 -10.81 15.16
N ALA A 143 11.81 -9.61 15.74
CA ALA A 143 10.91 -8.58 15.25
C ALA A 143 11.30 -8.11 13.84
N GLU A 144 12.59 -7.98 13.54
CA GLU A 144 13.10 -7.63 12.22
C GLU A 144 12.78 -8.72 11.18
N LEU A 145 13.12 -9.98 11.48
CA LEU A 145 12.84 -11.11 10.58
C LEU A 145 11.34 -11.27 10.30
N VAL A 146 10.51 -11.19 11.35
CA VAL A 146 9.05 -11.32 11.22
C VAL A 146 8.48 -10.17 10.40
N ALA A 147 8.93 -8.94 10.61
CA ALA A 147 8.43 -7.78 9.87
C ALA A 147 8.78 -7.87 8.38
N GLN A 148 9.99 -8.33 8.04
CA GLN A 148 10.40 -8.55 6.65
C GLN A 148 9.56 -9.65 5.99
N LEU A 149 9.42 -10.80 6.66
CA LEU A 149 8.63 -11.93 6.15
C LEU A 149 7.16 -11.55 5.92
N ALA A 150 6.56 -10.85 6.89
CA ALA A 150 5.18 -10.39 6.79
C ALA A 150 4.99 -9.39 5.65
N THR A 151 5.96 -8.49 5.44
CA THR A 151 5.93 -7.52 4.33
C THR A 151 6.02 -8.21 2.97
N VAL A 152 6.89 -9.22 2.82
CA VAL A 152 6.99 -10.02 1.59
C VAL A 152 5.70 -10.79 1.33
N ALA A 153 5.10 -11.39 2.37
CA ALA A 153 3.82 -12.09 2.25
C ALA A 153 2.71 -11.14 1.77
N PHE A 154 2.61 -9.94 2.36
CA PHE A 154 1.65 -8.92 1.97
C PHE A 154 1.81 -8.48 0.51
N GLN A 155 3.04 -8.18 0.06
CA GLN A 155 3.29 -7.76 -1.32
C GLN A 155 2.87 -8.81 -2.35
N ASN A 156 3.16 -10.10 -2.07
CA ASN A 156 2.75 -11.20 -2.94
C ASN A 156 1.23 -11.39 -2.94
N ALA A 157 0.60 -11.34 -1.76
CA ALA A 157 -0.85 -11.45 -1.63
C ALA A 157 -1.56 -10.31 -2.38
N PHE A 158 -1.03 -9.09 -2.29
CA PHE A 158 -1.56 -7.91 -2.97
C PHE A 158 -1.45 -8.03 -4.49
N ARG A 159 -0.30 -8.46 -5.01
CA ARG A 159 -0.14 -8.74 -6.45
C ARG A 159 -1.11 -9.81 -6.95
N HIS A 160 -1.25 -10.90 -6.19
CA HIS A 160 -2.19 -11.96 -6.55
C HIS A 160 -3.64 -11.46 -6.54
N TRP A 161 -4.01 -10.69 -5.51
CA TRP A 161 -5.34 -10.09 -5.41
C TRP A 161 -5.65 -9.18 -6.61
N ILE A 162 -4.71 -8.32 -7.02
CA ILE A 162 -4.83 -7.49 -8.23
C ILE A 162 -5.01 -8.35 -9.48
N ALA A 163 -4.19 -9.39 -9.65
CA ALA A 163 -4.25 -10.28 -10.82
C ALA A 163 -5.60 -11.02 -10.95
N THR A 164 -6.26 -11.29 -9.82
CA THR A 164 -7.60 -11.89 -9.79
C THR A 164 -8.74 -10.87 -9.93
N ALA A 165 -8.43 -9.60 -10.22
CA ALA A 165 -9.40 -8.50 -10.28
C ALA A 165 -10.29 -8.40 -9.02
N GLY A 166 -9.73 -8.75 -7.86
CA GLY A 166 -10.45 -8.76 -6.59
C GLY A 166 -11.54 -9.83 -6.46
N GLN A 167 -11.58 -10.85 -7.35
CA GLN A 167 -12.49 -11.99 -7.21
C GLN A 167 -12.23 -12.83 -5.96
N ALA A 168 -10.99 -12.82 -5.47
CA ALA A 168 -10.62 -13.38 -4.19
C ALA A 168 -10.63 -12.29 -3.10
N ASP A 169 -11.09 -12.65 -1.91
CA ASP A 169 -10.91 -11.82 -0.72
C ASP A 169 -9.41 -11.63 -0.41
N PHE A 170 -8.99 -10.42 -0.07
CA PHE A 170 -7.58 -10.10 0.20
C PHE A 170 -7.01 -10.94 1.35
N ARG A 171 -7.81 -11.18 2.41
CA ARG A 171 -7.39 -12.04 3.52
C ARG A 171 -7.12 -13.47 3.04
N ARG A 172 -7.91 -13.98 2.10
CA ARG A 172 -7.67 -15.29 1.50
C ARG A 172 -6.37 -15.32 0.70
N CYS A 173 -6.07 -14.28 -0.08
CA CYS A 173 -4.79 -14.17 -0.78
C CYS A 173 -3.61 -14.17 0.19
N LEU A 174 -3.73 -13.50 1.32
CA LEU A 174 -2.68 -13.47 2.35
C LEU A 174 -2.48 -14.84 3.00
N HIS A 175 -3.56 -15.56 3.33
CA HIS A 175 -3.47 -16.91 3.86
C HIS A 175 -2.77 -17.87 2.90
N MET A 176 -3.14 -17.84 1.62
CA MET A 176 -2.52 -18.69 0.59
C MET A 176 -0.99 -18.48 0.53
N VAL A 177 -0.53 -17.23 0.44
CA VAL A 177 0.91 -16.92 0.39
C VAL A 177 1.62 -17.37 1.67
N THR A 178 0.98 -17.26 2.83
CA THR A 178 1.58 -17.70 4.09
C THR A 178 1.66 -19.22 4.22
N ASP A 179 0.71 -19.95 3.64
CA ASP A 179 0.75 -21.41 3.59
C ASP A 179 1.84 -21.89 2.62
N ASP A 180 1.99 -21.23 1.47
CA ASP A 180 3.09 -21.50 0.52
C ASP A 180 4.47 -21.26 1.16
N LEU A 181 4.63 -20.15 1.89
CA LEU A 181 5.86 -19.86 2.64
C LEU A 181 6.13 -20.92 3.72
N ARG A 182 5.09 -21.40 4.41
CA ARG A 182 5.24 -22.44 5.44
C ARG A 182 5.63 -23.77 4.81
N ALA A 183 5.03 -24.14 3.68
CA ALA A 183 5.38 -25.34 2.94
C ALA A 183 6.84 -25.31 2.46
N ALA A 184 7.29 -24.18 1.89
CA ALA A 184 8.66 -24.00 1.44
C ALA A 184 9.69 -24.12 2.58
N LEU A 185 9.36 -23.64 3.78
CA LEU A 185 10.24 -23.74 4.96
C LEU A 185 10.22 -25.12 5.63
N ALA A 186 9.11 -25.86 5.50
CA ALA A 186 8.98 -27.20 6.06
C ALA A 186 9.77 -28.27 5.29
N GLY A 187 10.29 -27.95 4.10
CA GLY A 187 11.09 -28.86 3.29
C GLY A 187 10.28 -30.09 2.85
N THR A 188 9.32 -29.90 1.94
CA THR A 188 8.76 -31.01 1.14
C THR A 188 9.55 -31.22 -0.12
#